data_AF-A0A2A4N341-F1
#
_entry.id   AF-A0A2A4N341-F1
#
_cell.length_a   1.000
_cell.length_b   1.000
_cell.length_c   1.000
_cell.angle_alpha   90.00
_cell.angle_beta   90.00
_cell.angle_gamma   90.00
#
_symmetry.space_group_name_H-M   'P 1'
#
loop_
_entity.id
_entity.type
_entity.pdbx_description
1 polymer ?
#
loop_
_entity_poly.entity_id
_entity_poly.type
_entity_poly.pdbx_seq_one_letter_code
_entity_poly.pdbx_strand_id
1 'polypeptide(L)' 'MNGPDDSLEQEARAQGYLRIAGVDEVGRGPLAGPVTAAAVIL' A
#
# COMPACT_ATOMS: atom_id res chain seq x y z
N MET A 1 -21.17 6.21 7.92
CA MET A 1 -20.18 5.88 6.87
C MET A 1 -19.18 4.94 7.51
N ASN A 2 -19.02 3.73 6.98
CA ASN A 2 -17.95 2.83 7.44
C ASN A 2 -16.64 3.36 6.85
N GLY A 3 -15.58 3.37 7.66
CA GLY A 3 -14.26 3.82 7.25
C GLY A 3 -13.59 2.90 6.22
N PRO A 4 -12.29 3.12 5.94
CA PRO A 4 -11.52 2.21 5.09
C PRO A 4 -11.47 0.79 5.68
N ASP A 5 -11.26 -0.19 4.80
CA ASP A 5 -11.03 -1.58 5.18
C ASP A 5 -9.56 -1.79 5.50
N ASP A 6 -9.25 -1.97 6.78
CA ASP A 6 -7.88 -2.18 7.28
C ASP A 6 -7.66 -3.64 7.73
N SER A 7 -8.44 -4.60 7.19
CA SER A 7 -8.41 -5.99 7.65
C SER A 7 -7.04 -6.65 7.45
N LEU A 8 -6.35 -6.35 6.35
CA LEU A 8 -5.02 -6.90 6.05
C LEU A 8 -3.95 -6.34 6.99
N GLU A 9 -3.99 -5.04 7.29
CA GLU A 9 -3.05 -4.41 8.20
C GLU A 9 -3.27 -4.89 9.63
N GLN A 10 -4.52 -5.16 10.02
CA GLN A 10 -4.83 -5.78 11.32
C GLN A 10 -4.26 -7.20 11.42
N GLU A 11 -4.41 -8.02 10.38
CA GLU A 11 -3.83 -9.36 10.35
C GLU A 11 -2.30 -9.31 10.45
N ALA A 12 -1.64 -8.41 9.71
CA ALA A 12 -0.21 -8.22 9.78
C ALA A 12 0.25 -7.74 11.18
N ARG A 13 -0.50 -6.83 11.82
CA ARG A 13 -0.22 -6.42 13.22
C ARG A 13 -0.36 -7.60 14.19
N ALA A 14 -1.36 -8.47 13.99
CA ALA A 14 -1.55 -9.66 14.81
C ALA A 14 -0.40 -10.68 14.67
N GLN A 15 0.26 -10.71 13.50
CA GLN A 15 1.50 -11.48 13.28
C GLN A 15 2.75 -10.84 13.90
N GLY A 16 2.63 -9.66 14.51
CA GLY A 16 3.72 -8.97 15.21
C GLY A 16 4.52 -8.00 14.34
N TYR A 17 4.08 -7.70 13.11
CA TYR A 17 4.74 -6.69 12.28
C TYR A 17 4.50 -5.28 12.84
N LEU A 18 5.59 -4.54 13.08
CA LEU A 18 5.56 -3.22 13.71
C LEU A 18 5.39 -2.06 12.73
N ARG A 19 5.74 -2.26 11.46
CA ARG A 19 5.65 -1.25 10.40
C ARG A 19 5.07 -1.91 9.16
N ILE A 20 3.94 -1.39 8.70
CA ILE A 20 3.22 -1.90 7.53
C ILE A 20 3.19 -0.76 6.53
N ALA A 21 3.69 -1.01 5.31
CA ALA A 21 3.68 -0.03 4.25
C ALA A 21 2.67 -0.44 3.17
N GLY A 22 1.76 0.46 2.82
CA GLY A 22 1.00 0.35 1.58
C GLY A 22 1.88 0.75 0.39
N VAL A 23 1.81 0.00 -0.71
CA VAL A 23 2.59 0.24 -1.92
C VAL A 23 1.66 0.30 -3.13
N ASP A 24 1.86 1.30 -3.99
CA ASP A 24 1.13 1.42 -5.25
C ASP A 24 2.01 2.06 -6.31
N GLU A 25 1.66 1.85 -7.59
CA GLU A 25 2.38 2.39 -8.73
C GLU A 25 1.52 3.25 -9.66
N VAL A 26 2.20 4.13 -10.40
CA VAL A 26 1.62 4.89 -11.50
C VAL A 26 2.53 4.81 -12.72
N GLY A 27 1.94 4.92 -13.90
CA GLY A 27 2.70 4.99 -15.16
C GLY A 27 2.90 3.65 -15.87
N ARG A 28 2.19 2.57 -15.50
CA ARG A 28 2.28 1.29 -16.24
C ARG A 28 1.60 1.28 -17.62
N GLY A 29 0.67 2.20 -17.85
CA GLY A 29 -0.18 2.26 -19.04
C GLY A 29 0.32 3.12 -20.22
N PRO A 30 1.04 4.24 -20.00
CA PRO A 30 1.61 5.03 -21.08
C PRO A 30 2.59 4.25 -21.97
N LEU A 31 2.74 4.69 -23.24
CA LEU A 31 3.65 4.07 -24.22
C LEU A 31 5.14 4.32 -23.93
N ALA A 32 5.46 5.38 -23.19
CA ALA A 32 6.81 5.75 -22.79
C ALA A 32 6.75 6.60 -21.51
N GLY A 33 7.89 6.67 -20.82
CA GLY A 33 8.02 7.28 -19.50
C GLY A 33 8.25 6.21 -18.41
N PRO A 34 8.70 6.62 -17.21
CA PRO A 34 8.97 5.68 -16.14
C PRO A 34 7.67 5.19 -15.49
N VAL A 35 7.74 4.00 -14.89
CA VAL A 35 6.80 3.59 -13.84
C VAL A 35 7.36 4.10 -12.51
N THR A 36 6.52 4.75 -11.71
CA THR A 36 6.89 5.25 -10.39
C THR A 36 6.05 4.53 -9.35
N ALA A 37 6.69 3.94 -8.34
CA ALA A 37 6.01 3.36 -7.18
C ALA A 37 6.35 4.16 -5.91
N ALA A 38 5.45 4.12 -4.93
CA ALA A 38 5.64 4.74 -3.62
C ALA A 38 5.24 3.77 -2.51
N ALA A 39 5.86 3.92 -1.34
CA ALA A 39 5.55 3.15 -0.14
C ALA A 39 5.28 4.11 1.03
N VAL A 40 4.19 3.90 1.77
CA VAL A 40 3.81 4.75 2.91
C VAL A 40 3.49 3.89 4.12
N ILE A 41 4.12 4.21 5.25
CA ILE A 41 3.79 3.66 6.58
C ILE A 41 2.94 4.71 7.29
N LEU A 42 1.73 4.34 7.73
CA LEU A 42 0.81 5.18 8.51
C LEU A 42 0.89 4.87 10.01
#